data_AF-A0A6J1A0Y4-F1
#
_entry.id   AF-A0A6J1A0Y4-F1
#
_cell.length_a   1.000
_cell.length_b   1.000
_cell.length_c   1.000
_cell.angle_alpha   90.00
_cell.angle_beta   90.00
_cell.angle_gamma   90.00
#
_symmetry.space_group_name_H-M   'P 1'
#
loop_
_entity.id
_entity.type
_entity.pdbx_description
1 polymer ?
#
loop_
_entity_poly.entity_id
_entity_poly.type
_entity_poly.pdbx_seq_one_letter_code
_entity_poly.pdbx_strand_id
1 'polypeptide(L)'
;MVTATHLVHSLPPIASLSTAIVPAYNNGAGARTQTPFLRIACASRRSQDDDYHATLKALNSKGRFPRKSLGQHYMLNSEINEQLTRAANVEEGDVVLEIGPGTGSLTNVLIRSGATVLAIEKDPHMVDLVRERFESTDRFKVLQEDFVKCHIRSHMLPMLENRKGLNTSSARAKVVSNIPFNISTDVVKQLLPIGDIFSEVVLLLQEETAVRLVESSLRTSEYRPINIFVNFYSEPEYKFKVPRTNFFPQPNVDAAVVTFKLKQAPDYPSVASMKSFFSMVNSAFNGKRKMLRRSLQHICPSNEIERALGDAGLPTTSRPEELTLDDFVKLHNLIVRV
;
A
#
# COMPACT_ATOMS: atom_id res chain seq x y z
N MET A 1 37.61 -21.09 -20.57
CA MET A 1 36.43 -21.39 -21.39
C MET A 1 35.29 -21.86 -20.49
N VAL A 2 34.42 -20.96 -20.04
CA VAL A 2 32.97 -21.20 -19.82
C VAL A 2 32.33 -19.82 -19.93
N THR A 3 31.59 -19.59 -21.01
CA THR A 3 30.82 -18.37 -21.26
C THR A 3 29.47 -18.47 -20.56
N ALA A 4 29.17 -17.52 -19.68
CA ALA A 4 27.86 -17.37 -19.07
C ALA A 4 26.90 -16.69 -20.07
N THR A 5 25.92 -17.44 -20.55
CA THR A 5 24.87 -16.97 -21.44
C THR A 5 23.91 -16.08 -20.66
N HIS A 6 23.88 -14.79 -20.97
CA HIS A 6 22.90 -13.84 -20.46
C HIS A 6 21.49 -14.22 -20.95
N LEU A 7 20.59 -14.55 -20.01
CA LEU A 7 19.14 -14.55 -20.25
C LEU A 7 18.67 -13.09 -20.37
N VAL A 8 18.67 -12.58 -21.60
CA VAL A 8 18.08 -11.29 -21.95
C VAL A 8 16.57 -11.49 -22.01
N HIS A 9 15.83 -10.95 -21.03
CA HIS A 9 14.41 -10.74 -21.22
C HIS A 9 14.23 -9.59 -22.22
N SER A 10 13.90 -9.93 -23.46
CA SER A 10 13.57 -8.97 -24.50
C SER A 10 12.31 -8.19 -24.11
N LEU A 11 12.38 -6.88 -24.28
CA LEU A 11 11.21 -6.01 -24.20
C LEU A 11 10.22 -6.41 -25.31
N PRO A 12 8.91 -6.44 -25.04
CA PRO A 12 7.93 -6.74 -26.08
C PRO A 12 7.98 -5.66 -27.18
N PRO A 13 7.85 -6.04 -28.47
CA PRO A 13 7.90 -5.08 -29.57
C PRO A 13 6.69 -4.13 -29.54
N ILE A 14 6.91 -2.88 -29.95
CA ILE A 14 5.84 -1.89 -30.16
C ILE A 14 5.16 -2.26 -31.49
N ALA A 15 3.90 -2.67 -31.45
CA ALA A 15 3.15 -2.98 -32.67
C ALA A 15 2.82 -1.68 -33.43
N SER A 16 3.11 -1.64 -34.74
CA SER A 16 2.69 -0.57 -35.64
C SER A 16 1.27 -0.83 -36.14
N LEU A 17 0.34 0.08 -35.86
CA LEU A 17 -1.04 -0.02 -36.33
C LEU A 17 -1.12 0.34 -37.82
N SER A 18 -1.38 -0.68 -38.66
CA SER A 18 -1.82 -0.52 -40.04
C SER A 18 -3.32 -0.19 -40.04
N THR A 19 -3.70 0.98 -40.55
CA THR A 19 -5.09 1.37 -40.79
C THR A 19 -5.67 0.52 -41.92
N ALA A 20 -6.50 -0.46 -41.58
CA ALA A 20 -7.32 -1.19 -42.54
C ALA A 20 -8.54 -0.35 -42.94
N ILE A 21 -8.64 -0.03 -44.23
CA ILE A 21 -9.79 0.61 -44.88
C ILE A 21 -10.88 -0.46 -45.06
N VAL A 22 -12.09 -0.18 -44.57
CA VAL A 22 -13.29 -1.02 -44.81
C VAL A 22 -14.02 -0.50 -46.05
N PRO A 23 -14.43 -1.33 -47.02
CA PRO A 23 -15.18 -0.87 -48.18
C PRO A 23 -16.68 -0.71 -47.87
N ALA A 24 -17.29 0.32 -48.46
CA ALA A 24 -18.70 0.64 -48.33
C ALA A 24 -19.59 -0.29 -49.17
N TYR A 25 -20.67 -0.81 -48.57
CA TYR A 25 -21.77 -1.44 -49.28
C TYR A 25 -23.03 -0.56 -49.17
N ASN A 26 -23.57 -0.21 -50.33
CA ASN A 26 -24.81 0.55 -50.52
C ASN A 26 -25.99 -0.42 -50.68
N ASN A 27 -27.13 -0.15 -50.05
CA ASN A 27 -28.46 -0.47 -50.61
C ASN A 27 -29.62 0.16 -49.80
N GLY A 28 -30.45 0.94 -50.49
CA GLY A 28 -31.91 0.76 -50.52
C GLY A 28 -32.80 1.20 -49.35
N ALA A 29 -33.28 2.44 -49.43
CA ALA A 29 -34.66 2.94 -49.21
C ALA A 29 -35.62 2.28 -48.20
N GLY A 30 -36.19 3.10 -47.29
CA GLY A 30 -37.48 2.82 -46.65
C GLY A 30 -37.84 3.66 -45.40
N ALA A 31 -38.75 4.62 -45.57
CA ALA A 31 -39.71 5.21 -44.62
C ALA A 31 -39.24 5.92 -43.31
N ARG A 32 -39.73 7.16 -43.16
CA ARG A 32 -39.63 8.05 -41.99
C ARG A 32 -40.61 7.65 -40.89
N THR A 33 -40.12 7.52 -39.66
CA THR A 33 -40.84 7.91 -38.43
C THR A 33 -39.82 8.43 -37.41
N GLN A 34 -40.02 9.66 -36.94
CA GLN A 34 -39.20 10.32 -35.93
C GLN A 34 -39.53 9.77 -34.54
N THR A 35 -38.53 9.24 -33.83
CA THR A 35 -38.55 9.02 -32.38
C THR A 35 -37.20 9.50 -31.81
N PRO A 36 -37.18 10.10 -30.62
CA PRO A 36 -36.04 10.88 -30.16
C PRO A 36 -34.85 9.97 -29.85
N PHE A 37 -33.70 10.35 -30.40
CA PHE A 37 -32.40 9.72 -30.16
C PHE A 37 -32.05 9.77 -28.66
N LEU A 38 -32.08 8.62 -27.97
CA LEU A 38 -31.23 8.42 -26.82
C LEU A 38 -29.81 8.20 -27.36
N ARG A 39 -28.98 9.26 -27.39
CA ARG A 39 -27.54 9.09 -27.56
C ARG A 39 -27.00 8.44 -26.29
N ILE A 40 -26.99 7.11 -26.26
CA ILE A 40 -26.02 6.40 -25.42
C ILE A 40 -24.67 6.68 -26.06
N ALA A 41 -23.97 7.67 -25.50
CA ALA A 41 -22.56 7.84 -25.77
C ALA A 41 -21.88 6.57 -25.25
N CYS A 42 -21.60 5.62 -26.15
CA CYS A 42 -20.58 4.62 -25.91
C CYS A 42 -19.29 5.41 -25.64
N ALA A 43 -18.95 5.56 -24.35
CA ALA A 43 -17.64 6.02 -23.94
C ALA A 43 -16.63 5.06 -24.55
N SER A 44 -15.95 5.53 -25.60
CA SER A 44 -14.88 4.82 -26.26
C SER A 44 -13.82 4.46 -25.21
N ARG A 45 -13.50 3.16 -25.12
CA ARG A 45 -12.36 2.60 -24.39
C ARG A 45 -11.06 3.21 -24.90
N ARG A 46 -10.69 4.40 -24.42
CA ARG A 46 -9.53 5.16 -24.89
C ARG A 46 -8.40 5.33 -23.86
N SER A 47 -8.49 4.76 -22.66
CA SER A 47 -7.46 4.96 -21.61
C SER A 47 -6.45 3.81 -21.43
N GLN A 48 -6.74 2.59 -21.91
CA GLN A 48 -5.88 1.43 -21.61
C GLN A 48 -4.56 1.39 -22.41
N ASP A 49 -4.57 1.84 -23.66
CA ASP A 49 -3.38 1.78 -24.53
C ASP A 49 -2.32 2.85 -24.18
N ASP A 50 -2.73 4.01 -23.64
CA ASP A 50 -1.81 5.13 -23.40
C ASP A 50 -0.81 4.87 -22.27
N ASP A 51 -1.19 4.17 -21.19
CA ASP A 51 -0.33 3.98 -20.02
C ASP A 51 0.66 2.83 -20.15
N TYR A 52 0.27 1.75 -20.85
CA TYR A 52 1.19 0.67 -21.23
C TYR A 52 2.31 1.23 -22.12
N HIS A 53 1.95 1.98 -23.16
CA HIS A 53 2.91 2.59 -24.05
C HIS A 53 3.73 3.69 -23.38
N ALA A 54 3.15 4.52 -22.52
CA ALA A 54 3.90 5.53 -21.77
C ALA A 54 4.93 4.90 -20.82
N THR A 55 4.56 3.85 -20.09
CA THR A 55 5.45 3.14 -19.15
C THR A 55 6.61 2.50 -19.89
N LEU A 56 6.33 1.73 -20.95
CA LEU A 56 7.38 1.10 -21.76
C LEU A 56 8.22 2.12 -22.52
N LYS A 57 7.62 3.19 -23.05
CA LYS A 57 8.36 4.29 -23.71
C LYS A 57 9.33 4.95 -22.74
N ALA A 58 8.90 5.24 -21.51
CA ALA A 58 9.75 5.87 -20.51
C ALA A 58 10.93 4.98 -20.07
N LEU A 59 10.72 3.65 -20.01
CA LEU A 59 11.79 2.69 -19.75
C LEU A 59 12.74 2.54 -20.96
N ASN A 60 12.19 2.44 -22.18
CA ASN A 60 12.93 2.23 -23.41
C ASN A 60 13.73 3.44 -23.86
N SER A 61 13.19 4.66 -23.72
CA SER A 61 13.83 5.90 -24.20
C SER A 61 15.16 6.19 -23.52
N LYS A 62 15.41 5.59 -22.35
CA LYS A 62 16.66 5.74 -21.59
C LYS A 62 17.47 4.44 -21.53
N GLY A 63 17.09 3.40 -22.30
CA GLY A 63 17.79 2.10 -22.34
C GLY A 63 17.78 1.35 -21.01
N ARG A 64 16.73 1.51 -20.20
CA ARG A 64 16.70 1.05 -18.81
C ARG A 64 15.92 -0.25 -18.66
N PHE A 65 16.43 -1.10 -17.78
CA PHE A 65 15.80 -2.36 -17.42
C PHE A 65 15.34 -2.34 -15.96
N PRO A 66 14.16 -2.89 -15.64
CA PRO A 66 13.67 -3.01 -14.27
C PRO A 66 14.68 -3.76 -13.37
N ARG A 67 14.98 -3.19 -12.20
CA ARG A 67 15.96 -3.73 -11.25
C ARG A 67 15.27 -4.68 -10.27
N LYS A 68 15.49 -6.00 -10.46
CA LYS A 68 14.97 -7.04 -9.55
C LYS A 68 15.36 -6.80 -8.09
N SER A 69 16.56 -6.31 -7.82
CA SER A 69 17.05 -6.02 -6.46
C SER A 69 16.28 -4.90 -5.75
N LEU A 70 15.59 -4.03 -6.50
CA LEU A 70 14.73 -2.97 -5.97
C LEU A 70 13.25 -3.36 -5.96
N GLY A 71 12.90 -4.59 -6.37
CA GLY A 71 11.51 -5.04 -6.42
C GLY A 71 10.63 -4.26 -7.40
N GLN A 72 11.20 -3.70 -8.46
CA GLN A 72 10.47 -2.85 -9.41
C GLN A 72 9.47 -3.66 -10.25
N HIS A 73 8.18 -3.40 -10.03
CA HIS A 73 7.05 -3.88 -10.81
C HIS A 73 6.13 -2.70 -11.12
N TYR A 74 6.09 -2.28 -12.39
CA TYR A 74 5.35 -1.10 -12.83
C TYR A 74 3.92 -1.47 -13.19
N MET A 75 2.95 -0.73 -12.66
CA MET A 75 1.53 -0.86 -13.00
C MET A 75 1.30 -0.44 -14.46
N LEU A 76 0.70 -1.32 -15.26
CA LEU A 76 0.37 -1.11 -16.67
C LEU A 76 -1.07 -0.65 -16.90
N ASN A 77 -1.91 -0.68 -15.87
CA ASN A 77 -3.35 -0.45 -15.96
C ASN A 77 -3.75 0.70 -15.04
N SER A 78 -4.08 1.85 -15.63
CA SER A 78 -4.47 3.07 -14.90
C SER A 78 -5.78 2.94 -14.14
N GLU A 79 -6.70 2.09 -14.57
CA GLU A 79 -7.94 1.85 -13.83
C GLU A 79 -7.65 1.37 -12.40
N ILE A 80 -6.60 0.55 -12.20
CA ILE A 80 -6.18 0.13 -10.87
C ILE A 80 -5.64 1.32 -10.07
N ASN A 81 -4.85 2.22 -10.67
CA ASN A 81 -4.38 3.44 -9.99
C ASN A 81 -5.55 4.37 -9.61
N GLU A 82 -6.57 4.47 -10.46
CA GLU A 82 -7.82 5.18 -10.16
C GLU A 82 -8.60 4.51 -9.03
N GLN A 83 -8.60 3.18 -8.97
CA GLN A 83 -9.20 2.43 -7.85
C GLN A 83 -8.44 2.62 -6.53
N LEU A 84 -7.09 2.65 -6.54
CA LEU A 84 -6.29 3.00 -5.35
C LEU A 84 -6.63 4.40 -4.84
N THR A 85 -6.69 5.37 -5.76
CA THR A 85 -6.98 6.77 -5.46
C THR A 85 -8.38 6.94 -4.89
N ARG A 86 -9.37 6.22 -5.45
CA ARG A 86 -10.75 6.16 -4.91
C ARG A 86 -10.83 5.46 -3.56
N ALA A 87 -10.07 4.38 -3.36
CA ALA A 87 -10.05 3.65 -2.08
C ALA A 87 -9.54 4.52 -0.93
N ALA A 88 -8.65 5.48 -1.20
CA ALA A 88 -8.18 6.49 -0.25
C ALA A 88 -9.08 7.74 -0.17
N ASN A 89 -10.21 7.75 -0.90
CA ASN A 89 -11.08 8.90 -1.07
C ASN A 89 -10.29 10.21 -1.33
N VAL A 90 -9.30 10.21 -2.23
CA VAL A 90 -8.47 11.40 -2.48
C VAL A 90 -9.34 12.51 -3.07
N GLU A 91 -9.27 13.69 -2.46
CA GLU A 91 -10.02 14.87 -2.84
C GLU A 91 -9.08 16.00 -3.27
N GLU A 92 -9.63 17.01 -3.95
CA GLU A 92 -8.86 18.19 -4.31
C GLU A 92 -8.36 18.91 -3.06
N GLY A 93 -7.07 19.25 -3.06
CA GLY A 93 -6.44 19.89 -1.90
C GLY A 93 -5.98 18.91 -0.82
N ASP A 94 -6.03 17.60 -1.04
CA ASP A 94 -5.33 16.65 -0.17
C ASP A 94 -3.80 16.75 -0.31
N VAL A 95 -3.08 16.32 0.72
CA VAL A 95 -1.65 15.99 0.66
C VAL A 95 -1.52 14.48 0.64
N VAL A 96 -0.81 13.94 -0.34
CA VAL A 96 -0.62 12.50 -0.49
C VAL A 96 0.88 12.17 -0.48
N LEU A 97 1.26 11.20 0.34
CA LEU A 97 2.54 10.54 0.27
C LEU A 97 2.46 9.35 -0.70
N GLU A 98 3.40 9.30 -1.63
CA GLU A 98 3.62 8.16 -2.54
C GLU A 98 5.02 7.55 -2.31
N ILE A 99 5.09 6.25 -2.10
CA ILE A 99 6.34 5.52 -1.88
C ILE A 99 6.64 4.70 -3.13
N GLY A 100 7.75 4.99 -3.80
CA GLY A 100 8.15 4.34 -5.05
C GLY A 100 7.27 4.72 -6.24
N PRO A 101 7.24 5.99 -6.67
CA PRO A 101 6.44 6.44 -7.81
C PRO A 101 6.83 5.75 -9.13
N GLY A 102 8.05 5.21 -9.24
CA GLY A 102 8.51 4.52 -10.45
C GLY A 102 8.46 5.41 -11.68
N THR A 103 7.64 5.05 -12.67
CA THR A 103 7.42 5.87 -13.88
C THR A 103 6.43 7.02 -13.67
N GLY A 104 5.80 7.12 -12.50
CA GLY A 104 4.83 8.15 -12.15
C GLY A 104 3.40 7.87 -12.62
N SER A 105 3.04 6.61 -12.89
CA SER A 105 1.69 6.28 -13.35
C SER A 105 0.62 6.52 -12.28
N LEU A 106 0.88 6.16 -11.01
CA LEU A 106 0.00 6.48 -9.89
C LEU A 106 0.06 7.97 -9.54
N THR A 107 1.27 8.56 -9.49
CA THR A 107 1.48 10.01 -9.33
C THR A 107 0.58 10.84 -10.24
N ASN A 108 0.48 10.47 -11.52
CA ASN A 108 -0.35 11.17 -12.50
C ASN A 108 -1.84 11.18 -12.11
N VAL A 109 -2.36 10.07 -11.61
CA VAL A 109 -3.76 9.95 -11.17
C VAL A 109 -4.01 10.77 -9.90
N LEU A 110 -3.07 10.76 -8.96
CA LEU A 110 -3.15 11.55 -7.73
C LEU A 110 -3.18 13.06 -8.02
N ILE A 111 -2.27 13.55 -8.88
CA ILE A 111 -2.22 14.96 -9.28
C ILE A 111 -3.50 15.36 -10.04
N ARG A 112 -4.00 14.51 -10.94
CA ARG A 112 -5.26 14.75 -11.66
C ARG A 112 -6.49 14.82 -10.75
N SER A 113 -6.43 14.15 -9.59
CA SER A 113 -7.46 14.22 -8.56
C SER A 113 -7.36 15.50 -7.71
N GLY A 114 -6.38 16.36 -8.00
CA GLY A 114 -6.18 17.64 -7.34
C GLY A 114 -5.29 17.59 -6.09
N ALA A 115 -4.68 16.45 -5.79
CA ALA A 115 -3.78 16.31 -4.65
C ALA A 115 -2.42 17.00 -4.87
N THR A 116 -1.78 17.36 -3.77
CA THR A 116 -0.34 17.64 -3.74
C THR A 116 0.40 16.40 -3.29
N VAL A 117 1.33 15.93 -4.11
CA VAL A 117 2.01 14.65 -3.91
C VAL A 117 3.45 14.88 -3.48
N LEU A 118 3.82 14.28 -2.35
CA LEU A 118 5.20 14.06 -1.94
C LEU A 118 5.56 12.60 -2.26
N ALA A 119 6.49 12.39 -3.18
CA ALA A 119 6.99 11.07 -3.52
C ALA A 119 8.36 10.80 -2.89
N ILE A 120 8.56 9.57 -2.40
CA ILE A 120 9.87 9.07 -1.93
C ILE A 120 10.33 7.98 -2.89
N GLU A 121 11.45 8.20 -3.58
CA GLU A 121 11.99 7.26 -4.57
C GLU A 121 13.46 6.98 -4.28
N LYS A 122 13.82 5.70 -4.25
CA LYS A 122 15.18 5.25 -3.94
C LYS A 122 16.06 5.21 -5.19
N ASP A 123 15.48 4.96 -6.36
CA ASP A 123 16.22 4.89 -7.61
C ASP A 123 16.44 6.31 -8.18
N PRO A 124 17.67 6.85 -8.19
CA PRO A 124 17.96 8.19 -8.73
C PRO A 124 17.44 8.37 -10.17
N HIS A 125 17.47 7.29 -10.94
CA HIS A 125 17.00 7.28 -12.32
C HIS A 125 15.49 7.53 -12.42
N MET A 126 14.71 6.95 -11.51
CA MET A 126 13.26 7.16 -11.46
C MET A 126 12.94 8.54 -10.91
N VAL A 127 13.72 9.04 -9.94
CA VAL A 127 13.64 10.42 -9.46
C VAL A 127 13.76 11.42 -10.62
N ASP A 128 14.80 11.30 -11.45
CA ASP A 128 14.99 12.20 -12.58
C ASP A 128 13.85 12.12 -13.59
N LEU A 129 13.33 10.90 -13.82
CA LEU A 129 12.22 10.66 -14.73
C LEU A 129 10.94 11.36 -14.25
N VAL A 130 10.54 11.17 -13.00
CA VAL A 130 9.30 11.79 -12.48
C VAL A 130 9.47 13.29 -12.27
N ARG A 131 10.68 13.76 -11.93
CA ARG A 131 10.98 15.19 -11.84
C ARG A 131 10.79 15.88 -13.19
N GLU A 132 11.35 15.32 -14.26
CA GLU A 132 11.18 15.82 -15.62
C GLU A 132 9.71 15.75 -16.06
N ARG A 133 9.04 14.61 -15.80
CA ARG A 133 7.65 14.39 -16.19
C ARG A 133 6.66 15.38 -15.57
N PHE A 134 6.92 15.81 -14.33
CA PHE A 134 6.02 16.68 -13.56
C PHE A 134 6.63 18.06 -13.27
N GLU A 135 7.63 18.49 -14.05
CA GLU A 135 8.29 19.79 -13.86
C GLU A 135 7.33 20.97 -14.01
N SER A 136 6.28 20.82 -14.83
CA SER A 136 5.29 21.87 -15.09
C SER A 136 4.23 22.05 -14.00
N THR A 137 4.30 21.30 -12.89
CA THR A 137 3.33 21.37 -11.80
C THR A 137 3.99 21.58 -10.44
N ASP A 138 3.51 22.57 -9.70
CA ASP A 138 3.92 22.82 -8.32
C ASP A 138 3.27 21.84 -7.32
N ARG A 139 2.37 20.96 -7.79
CA ARG A 139 1.68 19.97 -6.95
C ARG A 139 2.51 18.69 -6.74
N PHE A 140 3.73 18.60 -7.26
CA PHE A 140 4.58 17.42 -7.14
C PHE A 140 5.95 17.75 -6.54
N LYS A 141 6.38 16.92 -5.59
CA LYS A 141 7.74 16.94 -5.06
C LYS A 141 8.25 15.51 -4.93
N VAL A 142 9.46 15.23 -5.40
CA VAL A 142 10.12 13.93 -5.22
C VAL A 142 11.38 14.08 -4.38
N LEU A 143 11.55 13.19 -3.40
CA LEU A 143 12.77 13.04 -2.60
C LEU A 143 13.51 11.76 -2.99
N GLN A 144 14.81 11.89 -3.20
CA GLN A 144 15.68 10.74 -3.49
C GLN A 144 16.16 10.10 -2.18
N GLU A 145 15.34 9.25 -1.58
CA GLU A 145 15.64 8.61 -0.30
C GLU A 145 15.18 7.16 -0.26
N ASP A 146 15.79 6.38 0.64
CA ASP A 146 15.29 5.05 1.00
C ASP A 146 14.20 5.22 2.06
N PHE A 147 12.94 4.90 1.71
CA PHE A 147 11.81 5.07 2.62
C PHE A 147 12.04 4.40 3.99
N VAL A 148 12.64 3.20 4.00
CA VAL A 148 12.92 2.44 5.23
C VAL A 148 13.86 3.19 6.18
N LYS A 149 14.66 4.13 5.66
CA LYS A 149 15.61 4.97 6.42
C LYS A 149 15.16 6.43 6.54
N CYS A 150 14.07 6.78 5.88
CA CYS A 150 13.57 8.15 5.79
C CYS A 150 12.92 8.58 7.11
N HIS A 151 13.14 9.82 7.53
CA HIS A 151 12.43 10.42 8.67
C HIS A 151 11.17 11.11 8.16
N ILE A 152 10.18 10.32 7.74
CA ILE A 152 9.02 10.82 6.99
C ILE A 152 8.27 11.98 7.68
N ARG A 153 8.18 11.94 9.02
CA ARG A 153 7.59 13.02 9.82
C ARG A 153 8.21 14.39 9.52
N SER A 154 9.53 14.47 9.39
CA SER A 154 10.26 15.71 9.13
C SER A 154 9.95 16.31 7.76
N HIS A 155 9.60 15.48 6.77
CA HIS A 155 9.24 15.94 5.43
C HIS A 155 7.77 16.34 5.32
N MET A 156 6.88 15.67 6.07
CA MET A 156 5.45 15.91 6.01
C MET A 156 5.01 17.14 6.79
N LEU A 157 5.61 17.40 7.96
CA LEU A 157 5.16 18.47 8.86
C LEU A 157 5.16 19.86 8.20
N PRO A 158 6.22 20.29 7.48
CA PRO A 158 6.20 21.58 6.79
C PRO A 158 5.11 21.69 5.72
N MET A 159 4.77 20.58 5.05
CA MET A 159 3.72 20.57 4.02
C MET A 159 2.32 20.75 4.62
N LEU A 160 2.10 20.24 5.84
CA LEU A 160 0.83 20.38 6.55
C LEU A 160 0.70 21.74 7.25
N GLU A 161 1.78 22.30 7.79
CA GLU A 161 1.78 23.61 8.47
C GLU A 161 1.41 24.75 7.52
N ASN A 162 1.94 24.73 6.28
CA ASN A 162 1.60 25.69 5.24
C ASN A 162 0.10 25.70 4.87
N ARG A 163 -0.65 24.65 5.25
CA ARG A 163 -2.07 24.50 4.95
C ARG A 163 -3.00 24.81 6.11
N LYS A 164 -2.52 24.87 7.36
CA LYS A 164 -3.36 25.22 8.52
C LYS A 164 -4.00 26.63 8.42
N GLY A 165 -3.48 27.49 7.54
CA GLY A 165 -4.06 28.81 7.23
C GLY A 165 -5.09 28.82 6.10
N LEU A 166 -5.27 27.72 5.38
CA LEU A 166 -6.30 27.55 4.35
C LEU A 166 -7.44 26.73 4.96
N ASN A 167 -8.70 27.08 4.69
CA ASN A 167 -9.89 26.34 5.10
C ASN A 167 -10.01 24.99 4.36
N THR A 168 -8.98 24.14 4.41
CA THR A 168 -8.97 22.80 3.82
C THR A 168 -9.52 21.80 4.82
N SER A 169 -10.48 21.00 4.36
CA SER A 169 -11.26 20.03 5.14
C SER A 169 -10.46 18.90 5.78
N SER A 170 -9.20 18.70 5.39
CA SER A 170 -8.38 17.57 5.83
C SER A 170 -7.08 18.05 6.49
N ALA A 171 -7.04 18.01 7.83
CA ALA A 171 -5.85 18.40 8.61
C ALA A 171 -4.69 17.39 8.51
N ARG A 172 -4.94 16.21 7.94
CA ARG A 172 -4.00 15.09 7.85
C ARG A 172 -3.80 14.67 6.40
N ALA A 173 -2.59 14.23 6.09
CA ALA A 173 -2.26 13.66 4.80
C ALA A 173 -2.81 12.24 4.64
N LYS A 174 -2.71 11.70 3.43
CA LYS A 174 -2.99 10.30 3.11
C LYS A 174 -1.75 9.64 2.53
N VAL A 175 -1.69 8.31 2.56
CA VAL A 175 -0.68 7.55 1.82
C VAL A 175 -1.38 6.73 0.76
N VAL A 176 -0.92 6.81 -0.50
CA VAL A 176 -1.42 5.98 -1.60
C VAL A 176 -0.22 5.47 -2.37
N SER A 177 0.02 4.16 -2.41
CA SER A 177 1.26 3.64 -2.99
C SER A 177 1.16 2.22 -3.53
N ASN A 178 1.78 2.00 -4.70
CA ASN A 178 2.18 0.68 -5.18
C ASN A 178 3.63 0.42 -4.75
N ILE A 179 3.80 -0.16 -3.56
CA ILE A 179 5.14 -0.25 -2.96
C ILE A 179 5.93 -1.46 -3.48
N PRO A 180 7.28 -1.38 -3.49
CA PRO A 180 8.12 -2.54 -3.71
C PRO A 180 7.82 -3.66 -2.70
N PHE A 181 7.62 -4.87 -3.19
CA PHE A 181 7.12 -5.97 -2.36
C PHE A 181 8.04 -6.38 -1.20
N ASN A 182 9.34 -6.10 -1.31
CA ASN A 182 10.35 -6.45 -0.32
C ASN A 182 10.37 -5.53 0.92
N ILE A 183 9.64 -4.41 0.93
CA ILE A 183 9.65 -3.44 2.05
C ILE A 183 8.30 -3.33 2.77
N SER A 184 7.32 -4.17 2.43
CA SER A 184 5.93 -4.05 2.91
C SER A 184 5.81 -3.94 4.43
N THR A 185 6.49 -4.80 5.18
CA THR A 185 6.44 -4.81 6.65
C THR A 185 7.08 -3.54 7.24
N ASP A 186 8.18 -3.07 6.68
CA ASP A 186 8.88 -1.86 7.17
C ASP A 186 8.04 -0.62 6.91
N VAL A 187 7.40 -0.54 5.73
CA VAL A 187 6.46 0.53 5.39
C VAL A 187 5.31 0.59 6.39
N VAL A 188 4.65 -0.54 6.65
CA VAL A 188 3.56 -0.63 7.62
C VAL A 188 4.03 -0.23 9.03
N LYS A 189 5.18 -0.74 9.49
CA LYS A 189 5.71 -0.41 10.81
C LYS A 189 6.05 1.07 10.99
N GLN A 190 6.49 1.73 9.92
CA GLN A 190 6.84 3.14 9.98
C GLN A 190 5.61 4.05 9.88
N LEU A 191 4.62 3.70 9.06
CA LEU A 191 3.47 4.58 8.79
C LEU A 191 2.36 4.49 9.85
N LEU A 192 1.97 3.28 10.27
CA LEU A 192 0.77 3.12 11.10
C LEU A 192 0.82 3.89 12.44
N PRO A 193 1.98 4.00 13.14
CA PRO A 193 2.05 4.77 14.39
C PRO A 193 1.89 6.29 14.24
N ILE A 194 1.90 6.82 13.01
CA ILE A 194 1.94 8.26 12.72
C ILE A 194 0.54 8.78 12.33
N GLY A 195 -0.49 8.33 13.06
CA GLY A 195 -1.89 8.72 12.86
C GLY A 195 -2.17 10.21 13.10
N ASP A 196 -1.25 10.93 13.73
CA ASP A 196 -1.31 12.39 13.88
C ASP A 196 -0.98 13.14 12.57
N ILE A 197 -0.24 12.50 11.65
CA ILE A 197 0.09 13.06 10.32
C ILE A 197 -0.81 12.48 9.24
N PHE A 198 -1.06 11.18 9.29
CA PHE A 198 -1.83 10.46 8.27
C PHE A 198 -3.19 10.04 8.79
N SER A 199 -4.25 10.24 8.02
CA SER A 199 -5.58 9.71 8.34
C SER A 199 -5.78 8.29 7.80
N GLU A 200 -5.20 8.00 6.63
CA GLU A 200 -5.41 6.75 5.91
C GLU A 200 -4.17 6.35 5.12
N VAL A 201 -3.91 5.04 5.08
CA VAL A 201 -2.83 4.41 4.32
C VAL A 201 -3.42 3.38 3.38
N VAL A 202 -3.27 3.59 2.08
CA VAL A 202 -3.74 2.69 1.02
C VAL A 202 -2.55 2.15 0.25
N LEU A 203 -2.35 0.82 0.33
CA LEU A 203 -1.19 0.16 -0.26
C LEU A 203 -1.64 -0.94 -1.22
N LEU A 204 -0.92 -1.06 -2.33
CA LEU A 204 -0.92 -2.27 -3.13
C LEU A 204 0.26 -3.14 -2.68
N LEU A 205 -0.05 -4.35 -2.21
CA LEU A 205 0.90 -5.33 -1.65
C LEU A 205 0.79 -6.65 -2.41
N GLN A 206 1.74 -7.56 -2.21
CA GLN A 206 1.54 -8.97 -2.58
C GLN A 206 0.31 -9.53 -1.88
N GLU A 207 -0.48 -10.35 -2.57
CA GLU A 207 -1.75 -10.86 -2.04
C GLU A 207 -1.56 -11.63 -0.73
N GLU A 208 -0.55 -12.51 -0.63
CA GLU A 208 -0.24 -13.24 0.60
C GLU A 208 0.08 -12.28 1.76
N THR A 209 0.80 -11.19 1.48
CA THR A 209 1.13 -10.20 2.50
C THR A 209 -0.10 -9.40 2.91
N ALA A 210 -0.97 -9.03 1.96
CA ALA A 210 -2.24 -8.37 2.23
C ALA A 210 -3.15 -9.23 3.12
N VAL A 211 -3.39 -10.49 2.73
CA VAL A 211 -4.18 -11.45 3.52
C VAL A 211 -3.57 -11.63 4.91
N ARG A 212 -2.24 -11.80 4.99
CA ARG A 212 -1.56 -11.94 6.28
C ARG A 212 -1.74 -10.73 7.16
N LEU A 213 -1.70 -9.50 6.64
CA LEU A 213 -1.78 -8.29 7.46
C LEU A 213 -3.22 -7.96 7.90
N VAL A 214 -4.19 -8.23 7.04
CA VAL A 214 -5.55 -7.69 7.15
C VAL A 214 -6.60 -8.74 7.48
N GLU A 215 -6.46 -9.95 6.94
CA GLU A 215 -7.48 -11.02 7.04
C GLU A 215 -7.02 -12.21 7.89
N SER A 216 -5.88 -12.10 8.58
CA SER A 216 -5.35 -13.20 9.37
C SER A 216 -6.34 -13.63 10.45
N SER A 217 -6.86 -14.85 10.34
CA SER A 217 -7.68 -15.45 11.37
C SER A 217 -6.81 -15.91 12.54
N LEU A 218 -7.36 -15.85 13.76
CA LEU A 218 -6.74 -16.45 14.93
C LEU A 218 -6.49 -17.94 14.70
N ARG A 219 -5.52 -18.50 15.43
CA ARG A 219 -5.13 -19.92 15.40
C ARG A 219 -4.57 -20.39 14.06
N THR A 220 -4.12 -19.47 13.22
CA THR A 220 -3.43 -19.76 11.95
C THR A 220 -1.94 -19.54 12.06
N SER A 221 -1.15 -20.19 11.19
CA SER A 221 0.30 -19.96 11.10
C SER A 221 0.67 -18.54 10.68
N GLU A 222 -0.27 -17.83 10.09
CA GLU A 222 -0.09 -16.48 9.56
C GLU A 222 -0.30 -15.39 10.62
N TYR A 223 -0.98 -15.72 11.73
CA TYR A 223 -1.13 -14.79 12.85
C TYR A 223 0.19 -14.58 13.59
N ARG A 224 0.65 -13.33 13.62
CA ARG A 224 2.00 -12.90 14.05
C ARG A 224 1.91 -11.59 14.86
N PRO A 225 3.01 -11.16 15.51
CA PRO A 225 3.05 -9.87 16.21
C PRO A 225 2.62 -8.68 15.36
N ILE A 226 2.85 -8.73 14.04
CA ILE A 226 2.46 -7.68 13.11
C ILE A 226 0.94 -7.48 13.05
N ASN A 227 0.14 -8.53 13.28
CA ASN A 227 -1.31 -8.42 13.29
C ASN A 227 -1.81 -7.63 14.50
N ILE A 228 -1.21 -7.87 15.67
CA ILE A 228 -1.47 -7.08 16.87
C ILE A 228 -1.04 -5.63 16.63
N PHE A 229 0.12 -5.41 16.01
CA PHE A 229 0.61 -4.07 15.67
C PHE A 229 -0.33 -3.32 14.72
N VAL A 230 -0.77 -3.95 13.63
CA VAL A 230 -1.70 -3.36 12.66
C VAL A 230 -3.02 -2.99 13.33
N ASN A 231 -3.62 -3.93 14.07
CA ASN A 231 -4.91 -3.69 14.74
C ASN A 231 -4.79 -2.68 15.90
N PHE A 232 -3.62 -2.54 16.52
CA PHE A 232 -3.40 -1.54 17.57
C PHE A 232 -3.50 -0.13 17.00
N TYR A 233 -2.88 0.13 15.85
CA TYR A 233 -2.77 1.47 15.26
C TYR A 233 -3.84 1.79 14.20
N SER A 234 -4.56 0.81 13.69
CA SER A 234 -5.45 1.01 12.56
C SER A 234 -6.65 0.07 12.52
N GLU A 235 -7.59 0.39 11.64
CA GLU A 235 -8.65 -0.49 11.16
C GLU A 235 -8.26 -0.97 9.75
N PRO A 236 -7.72 -2.19 9.61
CA PRO A 236 -7.29 -2.72 8.31
C PRO A 236 -8.49 -3.27 7.51
N GLU A 237 -8.49 -3.09 6.19
CA GLU A 237 -9.51 -3.64 5.30
C GLU A 237 -8.92 -4.10 3.96
N TYR A 238 -9.31 -5.29 3.51
CA TYR A 238 -8.94 -5.84 2.21
C TYR A 238 -9.94 -5.33 1.18
N LYS A 239 -9.50 -4.60 0.16
CA LYS A 239 -10.40 -3.99 -0.81
C LYS A 239 -10.66 -4.90 -2.00
N PHE A 240 -9.61 -5.25 -2.73
CA PHE A 240 -9.72 -6.10 -3.92
C PHE A 240 -8.38 -6.68 -4.35
N LYS A 241 -8.46 -7.81 -5.05
CA LYS A 241 -7.33 -8.49 -5.68
C LYS A 241 -6.94 -7.84 -6.99
N VAL A 242 -5.64 -7.79 -7.28
CA VAL A 242 -5.06 -7.29 -8.53
C VAL A 242 -4.24 -8.40 -9.21
N PRO A 243 -4.66 -8.89 -10.39
CA PRO A 243 -3.91 -9.91 -11.11
C PRO A 243 -2.50 -9.45 -11.50
N ARG A 244 -1.50 -10.32 -11.34
CA ARG A 244 -0.08 -10.06 -11.69
C ARG A 244 0.15 -9.64 -13.15
N THR A 245 -0.77 -9.96 -14.05
CA THR A 245 -0.72 -9.58 -15.48
C THR A 245 -0.83 -8.06 -15.70
N ASN A 246 -1.23 -7.30 -14.70
CA ASN A 246 -1.29 -5.84 -14.75
C ASN A 246 0.08 -5.17 -14.51
N PHE A 247 1.17 -5.93 -14.38
CA PHE A 247 2.50 -5.40 -14.04
C PHE A 247 3.58 -5.74 -15.07
N PHE A 248 4.56 -4.86 -15.21
CA PHE A 248 5.81 -5.12 -15.92
C PHE A 248 7.04 -4.80 -15.06
N PRO A 249 8.02 -5.72 -14.93
CA PRO A 249 7.92 -7.14 -15.26
C PRO A 249 6.79 -7.78 -14.45
N GLN A 250 6.20 -8.85 -14.97
CA GLN A 250 5.17 -9.58 -14.24
C GLN A 250 5.77 -10.22 -12.98
N PRO A 251 5.21 -10.00 -11.78
CA PRO A 251 5.64 -10.67 -10.56
C PRO A 251 5.20 -12.15 -10.55
N ASN A 252 5.78 -12.92 -9.62
CA ASN A 252 5.46 -14.34 -9.48
C ASN A 252 4.08 -14.58 -8.84
N VAL A 253 3.60 -13.63 -8.06
CA VAL A 253 2.36 -13.72 -7.28
C VAL A 253 1.44 -12.57 -7.66
N ASP A 254 0.14 -12.75 -7.41
CA ASP A 254 -0.84 -11.67 -7.51
C ASP A 254 -0.63 -10.64 -6.39
N ALA A 255 -1.28 -9.50 -6.58
CA ALA A 255 -1.27 -8.40 -5.63
C ALA A 255 -2.67 -8.12 -5.10
N ALA A 256 -2.78 -7.23 -4.12
CA ALA A 256 -4.04 -6.80 -3.54
C ALA A 256 -3.93 -5.38 -3.00
N VAL A 257 -5.04 -4.66 -3.05
CA VAL A 257 -5.19 -3.33 -2.44
C VAL A 257 -5.77 -3.49 -1.05
N VAL A 258 -5.09 -2.88 -0.08
CA VAL A 258 -5.51 -2.84 1.33
C VAL A 258 -5.52 -1.41 1.83
N THR A 259 -6.40 -1.13 2.78
CA THR A 259 -6.46 0.16 3.48
C THR A 259 -6.21 -0.03 4.96
N PHE A 260 -5.61 0.98 5.58
CA PHE A 260 -5.45 1.10 7.01
C PHE A 260 -5.94 2.48 7.41
N LYS A 261 -7.12 2.55 8.01
CA LYS A 261 -7.61 3.79 8.61
C LYS A 261 -6.93 3.98 9.96
N LEU A 262 -6.16 5.06 10.12
CA LEU A 262 -5.31 5.23 11.30
C LEU A 262 -6.11 5.75 12.49
N LYS A 263 -5.91 5.11 13.64
CA LYS A 263 -6.46 5.54 14.93
C LYS A 263 -5.71 6.76 15.43
N GLN A 264 -6.38 7.60 16.21
CA GLN A 264 -5.72 8.68 16.94
C GLN A 264 -5.24 8.18 18.30
N ALA A 265 -4.27 8.88 18.89
CA ALA A 265 -3.70 8.48 20.18
C ALA A 265 -4.75 8.22 21.29
N PRO A 266 -5.86 9.01 21.41
CA PRO A 266 -6.92 8.72 22.37
C PRO A 266 -7.69 7.41 22.11
N ASP A 267 -7.71 6.94 20.86
CA ASP A 267 -8.42 5.73 20.43
C ASP A 267 -7.54 4.48 20.48
N TYR A 268 -6.25 4.62 20.85
CA TYR A 268 -5.37 3.48 21.02
C TYR A 268 -5.83 2.62 22.21
N PRO A 269 -5.68 1.28 22.13
CA PRO A 269 -5.97 0.42 23.26
C PRO A 269 -5.20 0.86 24.52
N SER A 270 -5.92 0.96 25.64
CA SER A 270 -5.36 1.45 26.90
C SER A 270 -4.36 0.47 27.48
N VAL A 271 -3.06 0.76 27.31
CA VAL A 271 -1.94 0.00 27.85
C VAL A 271 -1.05 0.89 28.70
N ALA A 272 -0.49 0.37 29.80
CA ALA A 272 0.36 1.15 30.70
C ALA A 272 1.58 1.77 30.00
N SER A 273 2.15 1.07 29.03
CA SER A 273 3.20 1.58 28.16
C SER A 273 3.18 0.83 26.82
N MET A 274 3.14 1.57 25.71
CA MET A 274 3.20 0.98 24.37
C MET A 274 4.51 0.20 24.16
N LYS A 275 5.62 0.69 24.71
CA LYS A 275 6.93 0.03 24.58
C LYS A 275 6.93 -1.33 25.30
N SER A 276 6.43 -1.41 26.53
CA SER A 276 6.35 -2.68 27.25
C SER A 276 5.33 -3.62 26.60
N PHE A 277 4.20 -3.09 26.14
CA PHE A 277 3.17 -3.86 25.44
C PHE A 277 3.73 -4.56 24.20
N PHE A 278 4.33 -3.81 23.27
CA PHE A 278 4.90 -4.44 22.07
C PHE A 278 6.10 -5.33 22.38
N SER A 279 6.89 -5.04 23.42
CA SER A 279 7.94 -5.96 23.87
C SER A 279 7.33 -7.29 24.33
N MET A 280 6.27 -7.25 25.13
CA MET A 280 5.57 -8.45 25.61
C MET A 280 4.96 -9.23 24.45
N VAL A 281 4.28 -8.55 23.51
CA VAL A 281 3.72 -9.17 22.31
C VAL A 281 4.82 -9.88 21.51
N ASN A 282 5.94 -9.22 21.21
CA ASN A 282 7.05 -9.86 20.49
C ASN A 282 7.59 -11.08 21.25
N SER A 283 7.76 -10.94 22.57
CA SER A 283 8.19 -12.02 23.46
C SER A 283 7.23 -13.22 23.46
N ALA A 284 5.92 -12.99 23.38
CA ALA A 284 4.93 -14.06 23.32
C ALA A 284 5.17 -14.99 22.14
N PHE A 285 5.51 -14.44 20.97
CA PHE A 285 5.73 -15.18 19.73
C PHE A 285 7.17 -15.71 19.56
N ASN A 286 8.08 -15.55 20.53
CA ASN A 286 9.48 -16.01 20.47
C ASN A 286 9.69 -17.54 20.60
N GLY A 287 8.74 -18.34 20.09
CA GLY A 287 8.86 -19.79 20.00
C GLY A 287 7.64 -20.42 19.39
N LYS A 288 7.84 -21.22 18.34
CA LYS A 288 6.74 -21.93 17.67
C LYS A 288 6.05 -22.87 18.68
N ARG A 289 4.72 -22.77 18.77
CA ARG A 289 3.85 -23.66 19.57
C ARG A 289 4.07 -23.60 21.09
N LYS A 290 4.80 -22.61 21.61
CA LYS A 290 4.99 -22.43 23.05
C LYS A 290 3.74 -21.79 23.68
N MET A 291 3.38 -22.25 24.87
CA MET A 291 2.34 -21.62 25.70
C MET A 291 2.85 -20.26 26.22
N LEU A 292 1.94 -19.30 26.44
CA LEU A 292 2.26 -17.94 26.89
C LEU A 292 3.08 -17.92 28.18
N ARG A 293 2.72 -18.76 29.15
CA ARG A 293 3.45 -18.94 30.41
C ARG A 293 4.93 -19.31 30.23
N ARG A 294 5.29 -19.99 29.14
CA ARG A 294 6.68 -20.35 28.80
C ARG A 294 7.35 -19.26 27.98
N SER A 295 6.63 -18.61 27.08
CA SER A 295 7.17 -17.53 26.26
C SER A 295 7.48 -16.27 27.09
N LEU A 296 6.66 -15.96 28.09
CA LEU A 296 6.72 -14.73 28.88
C LEU A 296 7.46 -14.89 30.22
N GLN A 297 8.02 -16.07 30.53
CA GLN A 297 8.65 -16.36 31.83
C GLN A 297 9.85 -15.45 32.20
N HIS A 298 10.42 -14.74 31.22
CA HIS A 298 11.50 -13.77 31.44
C HIS A 298 10.98 -12.38 31.85
N ILE A 299 9.67 -12.13 31.67
CA ILE A 299 9.00 -10.89 32.07
C ILE A 299 8.44 -11.06 33.48
N CYS A 300 7.83 -12.20 33.76
CA CYS A 300 7.09 -12.46 34.99
C CYS A 300 7.11 -13.98 35.30
N PRO A 301 7.12 -14.41 36.57
CA PRO A 301 7.01 -15.81 36.96
C PRO A 301 5.82 -16.55 36.32
N SER A 302 6.01 -17.83 35.97
CA SER A 302 4.98 -18.63 35.27
C SER A 302 3.65 -18.71 36.02
N ASN A 303 3.68 -18.76 37.35
CA ASN A 303 2.49 -18.81 38.21
C ASN A 303 1.68 -17.50 38.20
N GLU A 304 2.35 -16.36 38.05
CA GLU A 304 1.69 -15.06 37.90
C GLU A 304 1.10 -14.87 36.50
N ILE A 305 1.80 -15.35 35.46
CA ILE A 305 1.24 -15.37 34.10
C ILE A 305 0.00 -16.27 34.03
N GLU A 306 0.04 -17.45 34.65
CA GLU A 306 -1.12 -18.36 34.71
C GLU A 306 -2.31 -17.71 35.43
N ARG A 307 -2.06 -16.96 36.51
CA ARG A 307 -3.10 -16.18 37.21
C ARG A 307 -3.67 -15.07 36.32
N ALA A 308 -2.81 -14.29 35.68
CA ALA A 308 -3.21 -13.20 34.79
C ALA A 308 -4.00 -13.72 33.57
N LEU A 309 -3.67 -14.91 33.05
CA LEU A 309 -4.48 -15.58 32.02
C LEU A 309 -5.86 -15.91 32.56
N GLY A 310 -5.95 -16.50 33.76
CA GLY A 310 -7.24 -16.78 34.41
C GLY A 310 -8.10 -15.53 34.62
N ASP A 311 -7.51 -14.45 35.12
CA ASP A 311 -8.18 -13.16 35.34
C ASP A 311 -8.63 -12.50 34.03
N ALA A 312 -7.92 -12.77 32.92
CA ALA A 312 -8.31 -12.36 31.58
C ALA A 312 -9.38 -13.26 30.93
N GLY A 313 -9.77 -14.36 31.59
CA GLY A 313 -10.72 -15.34 31.05
C GLY A 313 -10.10 -16.32 30.04
N LEU A 314 -8.78 -16.50 30.07
CA LEU A 314 -8.03 -17.33 29.13
C LEU A 314 -7.50 -18.61 29.79
N PRO A 315 -7.43 -19.75 29.06
CA PRO A 315 -6.77 -20.95 29.54
C PRO A 315 -5.28 -20.74 29.89
N THR A 316 -4.80 -21.42 30.94
CA THR A 316 -3.36 -21.43 31.29
C THR A 316 -2.48 -22.06 30.21
N THR A 317 -3.09 -22.83 29.31
CA THR A 317 -2.46 -23.47 28.15
C THR A 317 -2.47 -22.60 26.90
N SER A 318 -3.01 -21.37 26.97
CA SER A 318 -3.17 -20.48 25.81
C SER A 318 -1.84 -20.19 25.12
N ARG A 319 -1.94 -20.08 23.79
CA ARG A 319 -0.82 -19.75 22.90
C ARG A 319 -1.01 -18.37 22.27
N PRO A 320 0.07 -17.68 21.88
CA PRO A 320 0.01 -16.34 21.33
C PRO A 320 -0.94 -16.20 20.12
N GLU A 321 -0.96 -17.19 19.23
CA GLU A 321 -1.82 -17.20 18.04
C GLU A 321 -3.33 -17.33 18.35
N GLU A 322 -3.69 -17.64 19.59
CA GLU A 322 -5.09 -17.79 20.02
C GLU A 322 -5.67 -16.49 20.59
N LEU A 323 -4.84 -15.49 20.89
CA LEU A 323 -5.24 -14.26 21.56
C LEU A 323 -5.58 -13.15 20.57
N THR A 324 -6.68 -12.44 20.85
CA THR A 324 -7.01 -11.16 20.20
C THR A 324 -6.14 -10.03 20.71
N LEU A 325 -6.19 -8.86 20.05
CA LEU A 325 -5.60 -7.62 20.56
C LEU A 325 -6.09 -7.30 21.98
N ASP A 326 -7.38 -7.41 22.23
CA ASP A 326 -7.98 -7.11 23.54
C ASP A 326 -7.49 -8.07 24.62
N ASP A 327 -7.31 -9.35 24.28
CA ASP A 327 -6.73 -10.34 25.19
C ASP A 327 -5.28 -9.97 25.57
N PHE A 328 -4.47 -9.56 24.58
CA PHE A 328 -3.11 -9.08 24.84
C PHE A 328 -3.09 -7.82 25.71
N VAL A 329 -4.03 -6.88 25.49
CA VAL A 329 -4.13 -5.64 26.29
C VAL A 329 -4.51 -5.96 27.74
N LYS A 330 -5.51 -6.82 27.96
CA LYS A 330 -5.90 -7.29 29.29
C LYS A 330 -4.73 -7.98 29.99
N LEU A 331 -4.10 -8.93 29.32
CA LEU A 331 -2.98 -9.69 29.86
C LEU A 331 -1.81 -8.78 30.25
N HIS A 332 -1.44 -7.83 29.38
CA HIS A 332 -0.39 -6.85 29.67
C HIS A 332 -0.69 -6.04 30.93
N ASN A 333 -1.90 -5.51 31.04
CA ASN A 333 -2.29 -4.65 32.15
C ASN A 333 -2.39 -5.43 33.48
N LEU A 334 -2.66 -6.74 33.43
CA LEU A 334 -2.61 -7.60 34.61
C LEU A 334 -1.17 -7.91 35.02
N ILE A 335 -0.29 -8.20 34.07
CA ILE A 335 1.13 -8.52 34.35
C ILE A 335 1.88 -7.30 34.89
N VAL A 336 1.65 -6.10 34.36
CA VAL A 336 2.37 -4.87 34.77
C VAL A 336 1.90 -4.32 36.13
N ARG A 337 0.75 -4.77 36.64
CA ARG A 337 0.25 -4.39 37.97
C ARG A 337 0.88 -5.19 39.12
N VAL A 338 1.55 -6.29 38.80
CA VAL A 338 2.25 -7.16 39.75
C VAL A 338 3.67 -6.66 39.96
#